data_AF-A0ABD3WM86-F1
#
_entry.id   AF-A0ABD3WM86-F1
#
_cell.length_a   1.000
_cell.length_b   1.000
_cell.length_c   1.000
_cell.angle_alpha   90.00
_cell.angle_beta   90.00
_cell.angle_gamma   90.00
#
_symmetry.space_group_name_H-M   'P 1'
#
loop_
_entity.id
_entity.type
_entity.pdbx_description
1 polymer ?
#
loop_
_entity_poly.entity_id
_entity_poly.type
_entity_poly.pdbx_seq_one_letter_code
_entity_poly.pdbx_strand_id
1 'polypeptide(L)'
;MIYFFLLLFAEIDICLSMVDISDIDKSLVGATVESLKSGTLLPIIKEELKLKIQSRRLGEGKDEMEVTFEQPIKPALTDEEKRRKEKRKMKNREAANRSRAKKKNQKEQILQDKRILEERNKALKETVQKLECEKSKWQKVLPNTKRFHLPSNKNMQASWDGSRSIKGDTVFSKDYLMLDIPSSASYPSSPLNSFTDPGSSWPCSPEDGIVPGSQPLTSL
;
A
#
# COMPACT_ATOMS: atom_id res chain seq x y z
N MET A 1 43.59 18.16 -27.68
CA MET A 1 42.26 17.77 -27.15
C MET A 1 41.32 18.96 -27.01
N ILE A 2 41.73 20.09 -26.42
CA ILE A 2 40.85 21.26 -26.22
C ILE A 2 40.43 21.94 -27.55
N TYR A 3 41.33 22.00 -28.53
CA TYR A 3 41.05 22.59 -29.85
C TYR A 3 40.02 21.80 -30.69
N PHE A 4 39.87 20.49 -30.44
CA PHE A 4 38.90 19.67 -31.16
C PHE A 4 37.46 19.94 -30.67
N PHE A 5 37.31 20.26 -29.38
CA PHE A 5 36.02 20.66 -28.82
C PHE A 5 35.59 22.06 -29.30
N LEU A 6 36.52 23.01 -29.41
CA LEU A 6 36.18 24.37 -29.87
C LEU A 6 35.78 24.42 -31.35
N LEU A 7 36.34 23.57 -32.20
CA LEU A 7 35.92 23.43 -33.61
C LEU A 7 34.53 22.78 -33.74
N LEU A 8 34.23 21.78 -32.91
CA LEU A 8 32.90 21.15 -32.90
C LEU A 8 31.81 22.12 -32.41
N PHE A 9 32.12 22.97 -31.42
CA PHE A 9 31.18 24.01 -30.95
C PHE A 9 30.98 25.14 -31.99
N ALA A 10 32.03 25.52 -32.72
CA ALA A 10 31.93 26.55 -33.76
C ALA A 10 31.14 26.09 -35.00
N GLU A 11 31.22 24.81 -35.37
CA GLU A 11 30.41 24.24 -36.46
C GLU A 11 28.93 24.10 -36.09
N ILE A 12 28.60 23.92 -34.81
CA ILE A 12 27.21 23.87 -34.33
C ILE A 12 26.56 25.25 -34.38
N ASP A 13 27.28 26.33 -34.06
CA ASP A 13 26.76 27.70 -34.11
C ASP A 13 26.44 28.17 -35.54
N ILE A 14 27.23 27.75 -36.55
CA ILE A 14 27.02 28.15 -37.95
C ILE A 14 25.76 27.51 -38.56
N CYS A 15 25.41 26.29 -38.13
CA CYS A 15 24.17 25.63 -38.58
C CYS A 15 22.90 26.18 -37.90
N LEU A 16 23.02 26.78 -36.70
CA LEU A 16 21.88 27.33 -35.97
C LEU A 16 21.40 28.67 -36.54
N SER A 17 22.26 29.42 -37.23
CA SER A 17 21.92 30.73 -37.81
C SER A 17 21.15 30.69 -39.15
N MET A 18 20.88 29.50 -39.70
CA MET A 18 20.14 29.34 -40.97
C MET A 18 18.67 28.91 -40.81
N VAL A 19 18.19 28.76 -39.57
CA VAL A 19 16.76 28.54 -39.31
C VAL A 19 16.15 29.88 -38.94
N ASP A 20 15.26 30.42 -39.78
CA ASP A 20 14.46 31.60 -39.46
C ASP A 20 13.53 31.27 -38.27
N ILE A 21 14.04 31.52 -37.06
CA ILE A 21 13.40 31.33 -35.75
C ILE A 21 12.14 32.20 -35.58
N SER A 22 11.90 33.17 -36.47
CA SER A 22 10.79 34.11 -36.37
C SER A 22 9.40 33.49 -36.62
N ASP A 23 9.33 32.31 -37.24
CA ASP A 23 8.09 31.55 -37.43
C ASP A 23 8.05 30.26 -36.58
N ILE A 24 8.73 30.24 -35.44
CA ILE A 24 8.50 29.14 -34.48
C ILE A 24 7.04 29.17 -34.06
N ASP A 25 6.32 28.10 -34.41
CA ASP A 25 4.94 27.88 -34.03
C ASP A 25 4.78 28.10 -32.53
N LYS A 26 4.02 29.14 -32.16
CA LYS A 26 3.68 29.48 -30.76
C LYS A 26 3.16 28.27 -30.00
N SER A 27 2.51 27.35 -30.72
CA SER A 27 2.02 26.07 -30.24
C SER A 27 3.15 25.14 -29.75
N LEU A 28 4.25 25.03 -30.50
CA LEU A 28 5.40 24.19 -30.12
C LEU A 28 6.14 24.77 -28.91
N VAL A 29 6.25 26.09 -28.81
CA VAL A 29 6.79 26.76 -27.61
C VAL A 29 5.91 26.47 -26.40
N GLY A 30 4.59 26.56 -26.56
CA GLY A 30 3.61 26.21 -25.52
C GLY A 30 3.77 24.77 -25.03
N ALA A 31 3.85 23.81 -25.96
CA ALA A 31 4.07 22.40 -25.65
C ALA A 31 5.42 22.16 -24.94
N THR A 32 6.47 22.88 -25.34
CA THR A 32 7.78 22.80 -24.67
C THR A 32 7.70 23.27 -23.22
N VAL A 33 7.04 24.40 -22.98
CA VAL A 33 6.82 24.93 -21.61
C VAL A 33 5.97 23.97 -20.77
N GLU A 34 4.93 23.35 -21.35
CA GLU A 34 4.10 22.36 -20.66
C GLU A 34 4.86 21.07 -20.32
N SER A 35 5.72 20.61 -21.23
CA SER A 35 6.62 19.47 -21.02
C SER A 35 7.58 19.73 -19.86
N LEU A 36 8.20 20.92 -19.81
CA LEU A 36 9.07 21.31 -18.70
C LEU A 36 8.33 21.39 -17.36
N LYS A 37 7.07 21.85 -17.36
CA LYS A 37 6.25 21.93 -16.14
C LYS A 37 5.78 20.56 -15.66
N SER A 38 5.36 19.69 -16.58
CA SER A 38 4.82 18.36 -16.25
C SER A 38 5.91 17.32 -16.03
N GLY A 39 7.13 17.55 -16.52
CA GLY A 39 8.22 16.57 -16.53
C GLY A 39 7.99 15.42 -17.53
N THR A 40 7.06 15.57 -18.48
CA THR A 40 6.72 14.53 -19.46
C THR A 40 6.91 15.04 -20.88
N LEU A 41 7.52 14.23 -21.75
CA LEU A 41 7.81 14.59 -23.15
C LEU A 41 6.56 14.58 -24.06
N LEU A 42 5.42 14.08 -23.55
CA LEU A 42 4.20 13.88 -24.32
C LEU A 42 3.66 15.14 -25.02
N PRO A 43 3.64 16.33 -24.40
CA PRO A 43 3.12 17.54 -25.06
C PRO A 43 3.89 17.86 -26.35
N ILE A 44 5.22 17.72 -26.34
CA ILE A 44 6.08 18.00 -27.50
C ILE A 44 5.81 16.97 -28.60
N ILE A 45 5.76 15.68 -28.26
CA ILE A 45 5.51 14.60 -29.24
C ILE A 45 4.14 14.77 -29.90
N LYS A 46 3.12 15.18 -29.12
CA LYS A 46 1.78 15.45 -29.66
C LYS A 46 1.80 16.56 -30.69
N GLU A 47 2.50 17.66 -30.41
CA GLU A 47 2.57 18.79 -31.32
C GLU A 47 3.38 18.46 -32.58
N GLU A 48 4.51 17.75 -32.44
CA GLU A 48 5.29 17.26 -33.59
C GLU A 48 4.44 16.36 -34.50
N LEU A 49 3.70 15.41 -33.91
CA LEU A 49 2.85 14.51 -34.66
C LEU A 49 1.73 15.27 -35.39
N LYS A 50 1.13 16.26 -34.74
CA LYS A 50 0.10 17.12 -35.32
C LYS A 50 0.64 17.88 -36.54
N LEU A 51 1.79 18.53 -36.42
CA LEU A 51 2.43 19.26 -37.53
C LEU A 51 2.79 18.31 -38.68
N LYS A 52 3.31 17.12 -38.38
CA LYS A 52 3.64 16.11 -39.39
C LYS A 52 2.41 15.64 -40.18
N ILE A 53 1.28 15.46 -39.50
CA ILE A 53 0.02 15.09 -40.15
C ILE A 53 -0.51 16.25 -41.00
N GLN A 54 -0.48 17.48 -40.49
CA GLN A 54 -0.93 18.67 -41.22
C GLN A 54 -0.10 18.91 -42.49
N SER A 55 1.23 18.88 -42.37
CA SER A 55 2.16 19.05 -43.50
C SER A 55 1.91 18.01 -44.59
N ARG A 56 1.71 16.73 -44.22
CA ARG A 56 1.37 15.67 -45.18
C ARG A 56 0.04 15.94 -45.89
N ARG A 57 -0.99 16.39 -45.17
CA ARG A 57 -2.32 16.69 -45.76
C ARG A 57 -2.26 17.84 -46.75
N LEU A 58 -1.56 18.91 -46.39
CA LEU A 58 -1.38 20.07 -47.26
C LEU A 58 -0.61 19.68 -48.54
N GLY A 59 0.43 18.84 -48.42
CA GLY A 59 1.15 18.30 -49.58
C GLY A 59 0.29 17.40 -50.49
N GLU A 60 -0.77 16.78 -49.95
CA GLU A 60 -1.78 16.03 -50.71
C GLU A 60 -2.90 16.93 -51.28
N GLY A 61 -2.81 18.26 -51.09
CA GLY A 61 -3.83 19.22 -51.53
C GLY A 61 -5.14 19.16 -50.71
N LYS A 62 -5.10 18.60 -49.50
CA LYS A 62 -6.24 18.56 -48.57
C LYS A 62 -6.19 19.78 -47.65
N ASP A 63 -7.36 20.32 -47.33
CA ASP A 63 -7.49 21.43 -46.38
C ASP A 63 -7.04 21.07 -44.96
N GLU A 64 -6.76 22.14 -44.20
CA GLU A 64 -6.37 22.08 -42.79
C GLU A 64 -7.43 21.35 -41.95
N MET A 65 -6.97 20.53 -41.01
CA MET A 65 -7.85 19.66 -40.22
C MET A 65 -8.54 20.45 -39.11
N GLU A 66 -9.80 20.83 -39.32
CA GLU A 66 -10.66 21.34 -38.26
C GLU A 66 -11.25 20.18 -37.44
N VAL A 67 -10.91 20.10 -36.15
CA VAL A 67 -11.49 19.11 -35.23
C VAL A 67 -12.66 19.74 -34.50
N THR A 68 -13.87 19.47 -34.97
CA THR A 68 -15.09 19.84 -34.26
C THR A 68 -15.37 18.84 -33.14
N PHE A 69 -15.14 19.23 -31.90
CA PHE A 69 -15.53 18.42 -30.74
C PHE A 69 -17.03 18.63 -30.45
N GLU A 70 -17.87 17.80 -31.07
CA GLU A 70 -19.28 17.76 -30.70
C GLU A 70 -19.42 17.24 -29.27
N GLN A 71 -20.19 17.96 -28.45
CA GLN A 71 -20.46 17.50 -27.10
C GLN A 71 -21.25 16.18 -27.16
N PRO A 72 -20.81 15.13 -26.45
CA PRO A 72 -21.50 13.86 -26.47
C PRO A 72 -22.92 14.03 -25.90
N ILE A 73 -23.93 13.74 -26.72
CA ILE A 73 -25.33 13.78 -26.31
C ILE A 73 -25.55 12.66 -25.28
N LYS A 74 -25.80 13.04 -24.03
CA LYS A 74 -26.13 12.07 -22.97
C LYS A 74 -27.61 11.68 -23.12
N PRO A 75 -27.93 10.44 -23.50
CA PRO A 75 -29.33 10.01 -23.63
C PRO A 75 -30.03 10.11 -22.26
N ALA A 76 -31.29 10.51 -22.27
CA ALA A 76 -32.12 10.49 -21.06
C ALA A 76 -32.27 9.04 -20.58
N LEU A 77 -31.94 8.81 -19.30
CA LEU A 77 -32.07 7.49 -18.69
C LEU A 77 -33.52 7.04 -18.70
N THR A 78 -33.75 5.81 -19.14
CA THR A 78 -35.06 5.16 -19.02
C THR A 78 -35.42 4.92 -17.56
N ASP A 79 -36.71 4.83 -17.24
CA ASP A 79 -37.14 4.66 -15.84
C ASP A 79 -36.67 3.33 -15.22
N GLU A 80 -36.52 2.27 -16.04
CA GLU A 80 -35.94 1.01 -15.58
C GLU A 80 -34.45 1.16 -15.21
N GLU A 81 -33.68 1.94 -15.97
CA GLU A 81 -32.28 2.24 -15.62
C GLU A 81 -32.17 3.06 -14.34
N LYS A 82 -33.06 4.04 -14.15
CA LYS A 82 -33.13 4.80 -12.89
C LYS A 82 -33.41 3.88 -11.71
N ARG A 83 -34.36 2.96 -11.84
CA ARG A 83 -34.70 1.98 -10.80
C ARG A 83 -33.52 1.05 -10.49
N ARG A 84 -32.81 0.57 -11.51
CA ARG A 84 -31.59 -0.25 -11.34
C ARG A 84 -30.48 0.51 -10.63
N LYS A 85 -30.26 1.77 -11.00
CA LYS A 85 -29.28 2.65 -10.36
C LYS A 85 -29.60 2.86 -8.88
N GLU A 86 -30.87 3.08 -8.54
CA GLU A 86 -31.29 3.26 -7.15
C GLU A 86 -31.12 1.99 -6.33
N LYS A 87 -31.50 0.82 -6.86
CA LYS A 87 -31.21 -0.49 -6.23
C LYS A 87 -29.72 -0.69 -5.97
N ARG A 88 -28.87 -0.31 -6.94
CA ARG A 88 -27.41 -0.41 -6.79
C ARG A 88 -26.89 0.51 -5.69
N LYS A 89 -27.38 1.75 -5.62
CA LYS A 89 -27.03 2.70 -4.54
C LYS A 89 -27.43 2.18 -3.17
N MET A 90 -28.65 1.66 -3.01
CA MET A 90 -29.12 1.09 -1.75
C MET A 90 -28.24 -0.08 -1.30
N LYS A 91 -27.97 -1.04 -2.21
CA LYS A 91 -27.07 -2.17 -1.91
C LYS A 91 -25.66 -1.73 -1.56
N ASN A 92 -25.11 -0.75 -2.27
CA ASN A 92 -23.79 -0.21 -1.98
C ASN A 92 -23.76 0.48 -0.60
N ARG A 93 -24.80 1.24 -0.26
CA ARG A 93 -24.97 1.87 1.06
C ARG A 93 -25.00 0.83 2.18
N GLU A 94 -25.77 -0.24 2.02
CA GLU A 94 -25.81 -1.35 2.98
C GLU A 94 -24.45 -2.05 3.09
N ALA A 95 -23.78 -2.31 1.97
CA ALA A 95 -22.45 -2.93 1.96
C ALA A 95 -21.41 -2.05 2.67
N ALA A 96 -21.41 -0.73 2.40
CA ALA A 96 -20.53 0.23 3.05
C ALA A 96 -20.78 0.29 4.56
N ASN A 97 -22.04 0.32 4.99
CA ASN A 97 -22.41 0.29 6.40
C ASN A 97 -21.94 -1.00 7.09
N ARG A 98 -22.16 -2.16 6.48
CA ARG A 98 -21.68 -3.45 6.99
C ARG A 98 -20.16 -3.50 7.10
N SER A 99 -19.45 -3.00 6.09
CA SER A 99 -17.98 -2.92 6.09
C SER A 99 -17.45 -2.04 7.23
N ARG A 100 -18.03 -0.84 7.38
CA ARG A 100 -17.69 0.08 8.47
C ARG A 100 -17.98 -0.53 9.85
N ALA A 101 -19.14 -1.16 10.02
CA ALA A 101 -19.50 -1.86 11.26
C ALA A 101 -18.53 -3.00 11.57
N LYS A 102 -18.19 -3.83 10.58
CA LYS A 102 -17.20 -4.92 10.73
C LYS A 102 -15.86 -4.38 11.19
N LYS A 103 -15.35 -3.31 10.56
CA LYS A 103 -14.07 -2.68 10.94
C LYS A 103 -14.10 -2.10 12.36
N LYS A 104 -15.23 -1.49 12.76
CA LYS A 104 -15.43 -1.00 14.13
C LYS A 104 -15.38 -2.14 15.15
N ASN A 105 -16.13 -3.21 14.91
CA ASN A 105 -16.18 -4.37 15.80
C ASN A 105 -14.82 -5.08 15.90
N GLN A 106 -14.10 -5.23 14.79
CA GLN A 106 -12.74 -5.78 14.79
C GLN A 106 -11.79 -4.93 15.65
N LYS A 107 -11.84 -3.60 15.50
CA LYS A 107 -11.03 -2.70 16.33
C LYS A 107 -11.38 -2.84 17.82
N GLU A 108 -12.66 -2.94 18.14
CA GLU A 108 -13.12 -3.12 19.52
C GLU A 108 -12.65 -4.45 20.12
N GLN A 109 -12.74 -5.54 19.35
CA GLN A 109 -12.25 -6.86 19.76
C GLN A 109 -10.74 -6.84 20.04
N ILE A 110 -9.94 -6.26 19.14
CA ILE A 110 -8.49 -6.10 19.35
C ILE A 110 -8.18 -5.32 20.63
N LEU A 111 -8.96 -4.27 20.93
CA LEU A 111 -8.78 -3.49 22.16
C LEU A 111 -9.21 -4.26 23.42
N GLN A 112 -10.21 -5.13 23.33
CA GLN A 112 -10.57 -6.04 24.43
C GLN A 112 -9.46 -7.06 24.66
N ASP A 113 -8.99 -7.72 23.60
CA ASP A 113 -7.92 -8.73 23.67
C ASP A 113 -6.63 -8.13 24.25
N LYS A 114 -6.27 -6.92 23.81
CA LYS A 114 -5.13 -6.17 24.36
C LYS A 114 -5.25 -6.00 25.88
N ARG A 115 -6.40 -5.57 26.38
CA ARG A 115 -6.63 -5.37 27.82
C ARG A 115 -6.46 -6.69 28.59
N ILE A 116 -7.06 -7.77 28.11
CA ILE A 116 -6.96 -9.10 28.73
C ILE A 116 -5.50 -9.56 28.78
N LEU A 117 -4.74 -9.36 27.70
CA LEU A 117 -3.32 -9.70 27.65
C LEU A 117 -2.48 -8.86 28.60
N GLU A 118 -2.77 -7.56 28.72
CA GLU A 118 -2.09 -6.67 29.66
C GLU A 118 -2.34 -7.08 31.12
N GLU A 119 -3.58 -7.42 31.48
CA GLU A 119 -3.95 -7.92 32.81
C GLU A 119 -3.23 -9.24 33.13
N ARG A 120 -3.22 -10.19 32.19
CA ARG A 120 -2.50 -11.47 32.36
C ARG A 120 -1.00 -11.27 32.49
N ASN A 121 -0.41 -10.41 31.67
CA ASN A 121 1.01 -10.09 31.73
C ASN A 121 1.39 -9.48 33.09
N LYS A 122 0.55 -8.57 33.60
CA LYS A 122 0.70 -7.99 34.94
C LYS A 122 0.68 -9.07 36.02
N ALA A 123 -0.32 -9.95 36.01
CA ALA A 123 -0.43 -11.04 36.98
C ALA A 123 0.79 -11.98 36.94
N LEU A 124 1.27 -12.33 35.74
CA LEU A 124 2.47 -13.16 35.59
C LEU A 124 3.75 -12.47 36.10
N LYS A 125 3.88 -11.16 35.91
CA LYS A 125 5.02 -10.41 36.46
C LYS A 125 5.00 -10.40 37.99
N GLU A 126 3.83 -10.24 38.59
CA GLU A 126 3.66 -10.31 40.05
C GLU A 126 4.04 -11.70 40.59
N THR A 127 3.66 -12.78 39.92
CA THR A 127 4.05 -14.14 40.34
C THR A 127 5.54 -14.38 40.18
N VAL A 128 6.16 -13.95 39.08
CA VAL A 128 7.61 -14.03 38.89
C VAL A 128 8.34 -13.27 39.99
N GLN A 129 7.95 -12.03 40.26
CA GLN A 129 8.56 -11.22 41.31
C GLN A 129 8.44 -11.88 42.69
N LYS A 130 7.28 -12.47 43.01
CA LYS A 130 7.07 -13.23 44.25
C LYS A 130 8.04 -14.41 44.35
N LEU A 131 8.14 -15.22 43.29
CA LEU A 131 9.04 -16.38 43.24
C LEU A 131 10.52 -15.98 43.32
N GLU A 132 10.91 -14.88 42.69
CA GLU A 132 12.27 -14.34 42.79
C GLU A 132 12.60 -13.88 44.22
N CYS A 133 11.64 -13.23 44.90
CA CYS A 133 11.78 -12.86 46.30
C CYS A 133 11.95 -14.11 47.20
N GLU A 134 11.13 -15.14 47.00
CA GLU A 134 11.23 -16.41 47.70
C GLU A 134 12.58 -17.09 47.43
N LYS A 135 13.00 -17.19 46.17
CA LYS A 135 14.32 -17.71 45.78
C LYS A 135 15.45 -16.95 46.46
N SER A 136 15.41 -15.63 46.46
CA SER A 136 16.43 -14.79 47.11
C SER A 136 16.47 -15.02 48.62
N LYS A 137 15.30 -15.13 49.26
CA LYS A 137 15.18 -15.47 50.69
C LYS A 137 15.84 -16.81 50.99
N TRP A 138 15.55 -17.85 50.21
CA TRP A 138 16.16 -19.17 50.40
C TRP A 138 17.66 -19.17 50.11
N GLN A 139 18.12 -18.45 49.09
CA GLN A 139 19.55 -18.29 48.81
C GLN A 139 20.30 -17.64 49.98
N LYS A 140 19.68 -16.68 50.68
CA LYS A 140 20.24 -16.06 51.90
C LYS A 140 20.22 -16.96 53.12
N VAL A 141 19.24 -17.87 53.24
CA VAL A 141 19.11 -18.86 54.32
C VAL A 141 20.01 -20.08 54.09
N LEU A 142 20.51 -20.27 52.88
CA LEU A 142 21.50 -21.29 52.54
C LEU A 142 22.98 -20.81 52.57
N PRO A 143 23.48 -19.94 53.47
CA PRO A 143 24.88 -19.56 53.49
C PRO A 143 25.67 -20.62 54.27
N ASN A 144 25.71 -21.88 53.81
CA ASN A 144 26.76 -22.85 54.24
C ASN A 144 26.70 -24.26 53.64
N THR A 145 25.72 -24.65 52.83
CA THR A 145 25.69 -26.02 52.30
C THR A 145 26.72 -26.29 51.21
N LYS A 146 27.46 -25.27 50.73
CA LYS A 146 28.66 -25.45 49.90
C LYS A 146 29.82 -26.20 50.61
N ARG A 147 29.72 -26.48 51.92
CA ARG A 147 30.65 -27.37 52.63
C ARG A 147 30.33 -28.85 52.51
N PHE A 148 29.16 -29.24 52.04
CA PHE A 148 28.89 -30.62 51.70
C PHE A 148 29.26 -30.83 50.23
N HIS A 149 30.54 -31.10 49.98
CA HIS A 149 30.96 -31.81 48.78
C HIS A 149 30.19 -33.14 48.77
N LEU A 150 29.03 -33.16 48.11
CA LEU A 150 28.47 -34.41 47.64
C LEU A 150 29.53 -35.01 46.71
N PRO A 151 30.03 -36.23 46.97
CA PRO A 151 31.03 -36.84 46.13
C PRO A 151 30.50 -36.81 44.70
N SER A 152 31.26 -36.15 43.82
CA SER A 152 31.00 -36.09 42.40
C SER A 152 30.92 -37.53 41.90
N ASN A 153 29.71 -38.07 41.79
CA ASN A 153 29.48 -39.36 41.19
C ASN A 153 29.66 -39.16 39.68
N LYS A 154 30.93 -39.23 39.24
CA LYS A 154 31.37 -39.15 37.84
C LYS A 154 30.72 -40.24 36.96
N ASN A 155 29.93 -41.14 37.52
CA ASN A 155 29.25 -42.23 36.82
C ASN A 155 27.83 -41.90 36.30
N MET A 156 27.29 -40.70 36.52
CA MET A 156 25.95 -40.34 36.00
C MET A 156 25.95 -39.57 34.66
N GLN A 157 27.12 -39.33 34.06
CA GLN A 157 27.23 -38.48 32.87
C GLN A 157 27.08 -39.23 31.52
N ALA A 158 26.56 -40.46 31.53
CA ALA A 158 26.57 -41.35 30.37
C ALA A 158 25.20 -41.59 29.68
N SER A 159 24.12 -40.85 29.96
CA SER A 159 22.81 -41.19 29.35
C SER A 159 21.84 -40.02 29.11
N TRP A 160 22.32 -38.79 28.97
CA TRP A 160 21.52 -37.66 28.50
C TRP A 160 22.11 -37.10 27.20
N ASP A 161 22.48 -37.96 26.26
CA ASP A 161 22.38 -37.57 24.86
C ASP A 161 20.88 -37.54 24.53
N GLY A 162 20.30 -36.34 24.51
CA GLY A 162 18.92 -36.07 24.08
C GLY A 162 18.65 -36.40 22.61
N SER A 163 19.38 -37.35 22.04
CA SER A 163 19.28 -37.87 20.67
C SER A 163 18.39 -39.10 20.60
N ARG A 164 17.39 -39.22 21.47
CA ARG A 164 16.28 -40.16 21.21
C ARG A 164 15.40 -39.54 20.15
N SER A 165 15.83 -39.69 18.89
CA SER A 165 15.01 -39.56 17.70
C SER A 165 13.80 -40.48 17.86
N ILE A 166 12.71 -39.96 18.42
CA ILE A 166 11.40 -40.60 18.39
C ILE A 166 10.91 -40.49 16.93
N LYS A 167 11.41 -41.40 16.08
CA LYS A 167 10.66 -41.87 14.91
C LYS A 167 9.68 -42.90 15.45
N GLY A 168 8.68 -42.41 16.14
CA GLY A 168 7.60 -43.20 16.69
C GLY A 168 6.34 -42.43 16.39
N ASP A 169 5.50 -43.03 15.57
CA ASP A 169 4.16 -42.58 15.24
C ASP A 169 3.40 -42.22 16.51
N THR A 170 3.49 -40.96 16.93
CA THR A 170 2.51 -40.41 17.84
C THR A 170 1.25 -40.24 17.01
N VAL A 171 0.40 -41.26 17.07
CA VAL A 171 -1.03 -41.04 17.21
C VAL A 171 -1.17 -40.03 18.35
N PHE A 172 -1.14 -38.76 17.99
CA PHE A 172 -1.32 -37.63 18.87
C PHE A 172 -2.75 -37.77 19.39
N SER A 173 -2.90 -38.46 20.52
CA SER A 173 -4.16 -38.56 21.23
C SER A 173 -4.63 -37.14 21.49
N LYS A 174 -5.69 -36.77 20.78
CA LYS A 174 -6.26 -35.44 20.69
C LYS A 174 -7.06 -35.08 21.96
N ASP A 175 -6.99 -35.93 22.98
CA ASP A 175 -7.96 -35.96 24.08
C ASP A 175 -7.46 -35.24 25.35
N TYR A 176 -6.23 -34.70 25.36
CA TYR A 176 -5.65 -34.06 26.55
C TYR A 176 -5.27 -32.58 26.42
N LEU A 177 -5.90 -31.88 25.47
CA LEU A 177 -5.96 -30.42 25.45
C LEU A 177 -7.42 -29.95 25.27
N MET A 178 -8.33 -30.48 26.09
CA MET A 178 -9.48 -29.71 26.57
C MET A 178 -9.05 -28.87 27.77
N LEU A 179 -8.19 -27.88 27.53
CA LEU A 179 -8.37 -26.62 28.25
C LEU A 179 -9.47 -25.91 27.48
N ASP A 180 -10.53 -25.50 28.18
CA ASP A 180 -11.68 -24.78 27.63
C ASP A 180 -11.24 -23.47 26.96
N ILE A 181 -10.73 -23.58 25.74
CA ILE A 181 -10.74 -22.50 24.78
C ILE A 181 -12.21 -22.41 24.36
N PRO A 182 -12.92 -21.31 24.65
CA PRO A 182 -14.31 -21.17 24.24
C PRO A 182 -14.43 -21.42 22.74
N SER A 183 -15.13 -22.51 22.40
CA SER A 183 -15.38 -23.06 21.07
C SER A 183 -16.30 -22.18 20.21
N SER A 184 -16.19 -20.85 20.33
CA SER A 184 -17.02 -19.87 19.61
C SER A 184 -16.21 -18.89 18.76
N ALA A 185 -14.88 -18.90 18.82
CA ALA A 185 -14.07 -18.21 17.81
C ALA A 185 -13.91 -19.10 16.57
N SER A 186 -14.99 -19.25 15.81
CA SER A 186 -14.88 -19.57 14.39
C SER A 186 -14.11 -18.43 13.73
N TYR A 187 -12.78 -18.53 13.70
CA TYR A 187 -12.01 -17.74 12.77
C TYR A 187 -12.55 -18.13 11.39
N PRO A 188 -13.21 -17.22 10.65
CA PRO A 188 -13.54 -17.53 9.28
C PRO A 188 -12.20 -17.74 8.59
N SER A 189 -11.93 -18.99 8.22
CA SER A 189 -10.89 -19.36 7.26
C SER A 189 -11.07 -18.40 6.10
N SER A 190 -10.28 -17.33 6.10
CA SER A 190 -10.37 -16.34 5.04
C SER A 190 -9.90 -17.10 3.82
N PRO A 191 -10.76 -17.28 2.80
CA PRO A 191 -10.29 -17.91 1.58
C PRO A 191 -9.10 -17.08 1.12
N LEU A 192 -7.97 -17.75 0.99
CA LEU A 192 -6.79 -17.23 0.34
C LEU A 192 -7.20 -17.01 -1.13
N ASN A 193 -7.92 -15.92 -1.39
CA ASN A 193 -8.17 -15.45 -2.73
C ASN A 193 -6.82 -14.98 -3.23
N SER A 194 -6.11 -15.88 -3.90
CA SER A 194 -5.15 -15.55 -4.95
C SER A 194 -5.92 -14.81 -6.04
N PHE A 195 -6.25 -13.55 -5.77
CA PHE A 195 -6.79 -12.61 -6.74
C PHE A 195 -5.58 -12.03 -7.48
N THR A 196 -4.96 -12.85 -8.32
CA THR A 196 -4.21 -12.33 -9.46
C THR A 196 -5.25 -11.80 -10.42
N ASP A 197 -5.50 -10.50 -10.35
CA ASP A 197 -6.29 -9.76 -11.33
C ASP A 197 -5.30 -8.94 -12.17
N PRO A 198 -4.69 -9.53 -13.21
CA PRO A 198 -3.88 -8.78 -14.16
C PRO A 198 -4.84 -8.05 -15.11
N GLY A 199 -5.43 -6.92 -14.68
CA GLY A 199 -6.26 -6.17 -15.63
C GLY A 199 -7.15 -5.04 -15.13
N SER A 200 -7.23 -4.75 -13.83
CA SER A 200 -8.00 -3.59 -13.36
C SER A 200 -7.15 -2.33 -13.27
N SER A 201 -6.74 -1.80 -14.43
CA SER A 201 -6.36 -0.40 -14.57
C SER A 201 -7.61 0.47 -14.43
N TRP A 202 -8.02 0.73 -13.19
CA TRP A 202 -8.93 1.85 -12.94
C TRP A 202 -8.14 3.13 -13.27
N PRO A 203 -8.61 3.96 -14.22
CA PRO A 203 -8.01 5.28 -14.39
C PRO A 203 -8.24 6.03 -13.08
N CYS A 204 -7.15 6.40 -12.41
CA CYS A 204 -7.19 7.43 -11.39
C CYS A 204 -7.82 8.67 -12.04
N SER A 205 -9.03 9.02 -11.63
CA SER A 205 -9.59 10.33 -11.93
C SER A 205 -8.60 11.39 -11.45
N PRO A 206 -8.25 12.39 -12.27
CA PRO A 206 -7.52 13.54 -11.81
C PRO A 206 -8.36 14.26 -10.75
N GLU A 207 -7.68 14.70 -9.70
CA GLU A 207 -8.21 15.57 -8.67
C GLU A 207 -8.71 16.88 -9.29
N ASP A 208 -10.01 16.99 -9.52
CA ASP A 208 -10.66 18.27 -9.76
C ASP A 208 -10.89 18.98 -8.42
N GLY A 209 -10.26 20.16 -8.29
CA GLY A 209 -10.89 21.28 -7.60
C GLY A 209 -10.46 21.53 -6.17
N ILE A 210 -9.26 22.10 -6.01
CA ILE A 210 -9.04 23.13 -4.99
C ILE A 210 -10.05 24.25 -5.28
N VAL A 211 -11.05 24.43 -4.43
CA VAL A 211 -11.88 25.64 -4.37
C VAL A 211 -11.25 26.56 -3.34
N PRO A 212 -10.55 27.65 -3.72
CA PRO A 212 -10.21 28.71 -2.79
C PRO A 212 -11.39 29.71 -2.77
N GLY A 213 -12.19 29.68 -1.71
CA GLY A 213 -13.36 30.56 -1.65
C GLY A 213 -14.15 30.47 -0.36
N SER A 214 -13.51 30.69 0.79
CA SER A 214 -14.22 30.99 2.04
C SER A 214 -13.66 32.30 2.57
N GLN A 215 -14.35 33.40 2.25
CA GLN A 215 -14.09 34.69 2.89
C GLN A 215 -14.62 34.66 4.33
N PRO A 216 -13.96 35.34 5.28
CA PRO A 216 -14.45 35.48 6.64
C PRO A 216 -15.63 36.46 6.68
N LEU A 217 -16.73 36.03 7.31
CA LEU A 217 -17.80 36.92 7.74
C LEU A 217 -17.26 37.85 8.82
N THR A 218 -17.12 39.13 8.48
CA THR A 218 -16.94 40.20 9.46
C THR A 218 -18.25 40.43 10.21
N SER A 219 -18.13 40.38 11.53
CA SER A 219 -19.03 40.90 12.55
C SER A 219 -19.74 42.20 12.18
N LEU A 220 -21.02 42.30 12.53
CA LEU A 220 -21.67 43.47 13.15
C LEU A 220 -22.73 42.97 14.13
#